data_AF-A0A3N5FWR2-F1
#
_entry.id   AF-A0A3N5FWR2-F1
#
_cell.length_a   1.000
_cell.length_b   1.000
_cell.length_c   1.000
_cell.angle_alpha   90.00
_cell.angle_beta   90.00
_cell.angle_gamma   90.00
#
_symmetry.space_group_name_H-M   'P 1'
#
loop_
_entity.id
_entity.type
_entity.pdbx_description
1 polymer ?
#
loop_
_entity_poly.entity_id
_entity_poly.type
_entity_poly.pdbx_seq_one_letter_code
_entity_poly.pdbx_strand_id
1 'polypeptide(L)' 'QPVSVDPVQKANAHTDLARAMAKLRPRDRSLLWLAYAHGASHREIAETLGLKVASIKLLLFRARRRLAKLLQTGNGS' A
#
# COMPACT_ATOMS: atom_id res chain seq x y z
N GLN A 1 -6.44 -29.89 -1.78
CA GLN A 1 -7.37 -29.06 -2.56
C GLN A 1 -6.77 -27.68 -2.73
N PRO A 2 -6.66 -27.12 -3.95
CA PRO A 2 -6.29 -25.73 -4.09
C PRO A 2 -7.51 -24.86 -3.77
N VAL A 3 -7.31 -23.82 -2.97
CA VAL A 3 -8.33 -22.80 -2.72
C VAL A 3 -8.61 -22.07 -4.05
N SER A 4 -9.71 -22.43 -4.71
CA SER A 4 -10.21 -21.69 -5.88
C SER A 4 -10.62 -20.30 -5.42
N VAL A 5 -9.72 -19.34 -5.54
CA VAL A 5 -10.03 -17.92 -5.37
C VAL A 5 -10.92 -17.50 -6.55
N ASP A 6 -12.22 -17.43 -6.30
CA ASP A 6 -13.24 -17.04 -7.27
C ASP A 6 -12.83 -15.75 -8.00
N PRO A 7 -12.97 -15.67 -9.34
CA PRO A 7 -12.56 -14.50 -10.11
C PRO A 7 -13.30 -13.22 -9.68
N VAL A 8 -14.53 -13.35 -9.17
CA VAL A 8 -15.32 -12.25 -8.59
C VAL A 8 -14.64 -11.69 -7.33
N GLN A 9 -14.05 -12.55 -6.49
CA GLN A 9 -13.38 -12.15 -5.26
C GLN A 9 -12.06 -11.45 -5.53
N LYS A 10 -11.33 -11.85 -6.58
CA LYS A 10 -10.13 -11.13 -7.06
C LYS A 10 -10.46 -9.74 -7.60
N ALA A 11 -11.52 -9.61 -8.38
CA ALA A 11 -11.96 -8.33 -8.93
C ALA A 11 -12.39 -7.34 -7.82
N ASN A 12 -13.10 -7.83 -6.81
CA ASN A 12 -13.51 -7.04 -5.64
C ASN A 12 -12.28 -6.58 -4.84
N ALA A 13 -11.34 -7.49 -4.54
CA ALA A 13 -10.13 -7.16 -3.80
C ALA A 13 -9.27 -6.10 -4.52
N HIS A 14 -9.17 -6.16 -5.85
CA HIS A 14 -8.44 -5.17 -6.63
C HIS A 14 -9.12 -3.79 -6.58
N THR A 15 -10.46 -3.77 -6.63
CA THR A 15 -11.26 -2.54 -6.53
C THR A 15 -11.13 -1.90 -5.14
N ASP A 16 -11.17 -2.70 -4.08
CA ASP A 16 -11.01 -2.23 -2.70
C ASP A 16 -9.61 -1.68 -2.45
N LEU A 17 -8.58 -2.32 -2.99
CA LEU A 17 -7.20 -1.83 -2.95
C LEU A 17 -7.06 -0.48 -3.67
N ALA A 18 -7.59 -0.35 -4.89
CA ALA A 18 -7.53 0.89 -5.64
C ALA A 18 -8.22 2.04 -4.87
N ARG A 19 -9.40 1.79 -4.31
CA ARG A 19 -10.15 2.75 -3.50
C ARG A 19 -9.39 3.12 -2.21
N ALA A 20 -8.80 2.16 -1.53
CA ALA A 20 -8.02 2.40 -0.31
C ALA A 20 -6.73 3.19 -0.60
N MET A 21 -6.02 2.86 -1.67
CA MET A 21 -4.84 3.60 -2.14
C MET A 21 -5.19 5.05 -2.50
N ALA A 22 -6.36 5.29 -3.10
CA ALA A 22 -6.85 6.63 -3.41
C ALA A 22 -7.13 7.49 -2.16
N LYS A 23 -7.47 6.87 -1.02
CA LYS A 23 -7.70 7.57 0.26
C LYS A 23 -6.44 7.84 1.07
N LEU A 24 -5.30 7.24 0.71
CA LEU A 24 -4.03 7.53 1.36
C LEU A 24 -3.54 8.95 1.04
N ARG A 25 -2.82 9.53 1.99
CA ARG A 25 -2.05 10.77 1.77
C ARG A 25 -1.06 10.55 0.62
N PRO A 26 -0.79 11.56 -0.24
CA PRO A 26 0.08 11.40 -1.41
C PRO A 26 1.42 10.75 -1.09
N ARG A 27 2.09 11.21 -0.02
CA ARG A 27 3.37 10.64 0.43
C ARG A 27 3.29 9.17 0.82
N ASP A 28 2.24 8.77 1.56
CA ASP A 28 2.07 7.39 2.00
C ASP A 28 1.81 6.48 0.78
N ARG A 29 1.06 6.98 -0.22
CA ARG A 29 0.85 6.28 -1.50
C ARG A 29 2.16 6.11 -2.27
N SER A 30 2.95 7.18 -2.45
CA SER A 30 4.23 7.11 -3.17
C SER A 30 5.22 6.16 -2.48
N LEU A 31 5.28 6.18 -1.14
CA LEU A 31 6.09 5.24 -0.35
C LEU A 31 5.74 3.78 -0.66
N LEU A 32 4.45 3.44 -0.63
CA LEU A 32 3.99 2.08 -0.89
C LEU A 32 4.18 1.69 -2.35
N TRP A 33 3.91 2.61 -3.28
CA TRP A 33 4.10 2.38 -4.70
C TRP A 33 5.56 2.05 -5.05
N LEU A 34 6.50 2.87 -4.59
CA LEU A 34 7.92 2.62 -4.83
C LEU A 34 8.40 1.32 -4.17
N ALA A 35 8.00 1.06 -2.92
CA ALA A 35 8.43 -0.15 -2.21
C ALA A 35 7.90 -1.45 -2.83
N TYR A 36 6.63 -1.46 -3.27
CA TYR A 36 5.97 -2.72 -3.66
C TYR A 36 5.74 -2.86 -5.16
N ALA A 37 5.39 -1.79 -5.87
CA ALA A 37 5.19 -1.85 -7.32
C ALA A 37 6.52 -1.75 -8.08
N HIS A 38 7.47 -0.95 -7.58
CA HIS A 38 8.80 -0.79 -8.20
C HIS A 38 9.88 -1.67 -7.55
N GLY A 39 9.63 -2.21 -6.36
CA GLY A 39 10.64 -2.98 -5.61
C GLY A 39 11.83 -2.13 -5.13
N ALA A 40 11.67 -0.81 -5.03
CA ALA A 40 12.73 0.11 -4.67
C ALA A 40 13.24 -0.12 -3.24
N SER A 41 14.55 -0.01 -3.05
CA SER A 41 15.19 -0.08 -1.74
C SER A 41 14.84 1.14 -0.88
N HIS A 42 15.05 1.02 0.45
CA HIS A 42 14.83 2.16 1.34
C HIS A 42 15.66 3.39 0.95
N ARG A 43 16.85 3.20 0.37
CA ARG A 43 17.72 4.29 -0.05
C ARG A 43 17.15 5.01 -1.26
N GLU A 44 16.80 4.27 -2.31
CA GLU A 44 16.20 4.82 -3.53
C GLU A 44 14.88 5.55 -3.24
N ILE A 45 14.05 4.99 -2.35
CA ILE A 45 12.83 5.66 -1.89
C ILE A 45 13.14 6.98 -1.20
N ALA A 46 14.16 7.01 -0.34
CA ALA A 46 14.51 8.23 0.39
C ALA A 46 15.04 9.31 -0.55
N GLU A 47 15.90 8.93 -1.49
CA GLU A 47 16.44 9.83 -2.52
C GLU A 47 15.32 10.37 -3.42
N THR A 48 14.43 9.49 -3.91
CA THR A 48 13.31 9.86 -4.78
C THR A 48 12.33 10.83 -4.10
N LEU A 49 12.08 10.65 -2.80
CA LEU A 49 11.09 11.43 -2.06
C LEU A 49 11.69 12.60 -1.25
N GLY A 50 13.01 12.81 -1.31
CA GLY A 50 13.69 13.83 -0.51
C GLY A 50 13.59 13.61 1.00
N LEU A 51 13.61 12.34 1.44
CA LEU A 51 13.46 11.93 2.83
C LEU A 51 14.77 11.36 3.39
N LYS A 52 14.86 11.27 4.73
CA LYS A 52 15.97 10.59 5.39
C LYS A 52 15.79 9.08 5.30
N VAL A 53 16.81 8.33 4.87
CA VAL A 53 16.79 6.85 4.79
C VAL A 53 16.36 6.22 6.12
N ALA A 54 16.85 6.74 7.24
CA ALA A 54 16.50 6.27 8.59
C ALA A 54 14.99 6.37 8.91
N SER A 55 14.26 7.28 8.25
CA SER A 55 12.82 7.45 8.45
C SER A 55 11.97 6.44 7.67
N ILE A 56 12.52 5.82 6.62
CA ILE A 56 11.74 5.05 5.64
C ILE A 56 11.06 3.84 6.27
N LYS A 57 11.76 3.09 7.13
CA LYS A 57 11.18 1.92 7.82
C LYS A 57 9.92 2.29 8.62
N LEU A 58 9.99 3.38 9.39
CA LEU A 58 8.87 3.86 10.21
C LEU A 58 7.74 4.43 9.33
N LEU A 59 8.08 5.16 8.27
CA LEU A 59 7.09 5.73 7.36
C LEU A 59 6.33 4.64 6.60
N LEU A 60 7.02 3.62 6.09
CA LEU A 60 6.41 2.46 5.46
C LEU A 60 5.50 1.69 6.42
N PHE A 61 5.96 1.48 7.67
CA PHE A 61 5.12 0.85 8.69
C PHE A 61 3.81 1.62 8.92
N ARG A 62 3.90 2.94 9.08
CA ARG A 62 2.72 3.80 9.26
C ARG A 62 1.82 3.80 8.02
N ALA A 63 2.40 3.85 6.82
CA ALA A 63 1.65 3.81 5.56
C ALA A 63 0.87 2.49 5.41
N ARG A 64 1.52 1.33 5.66
CA ARG A 64 0.87 0.01 5.67
C ARG A 64 -0.29 -0.07 6.65
N ARG A 65 -0.10 0.41 7.88
CA ARG A 65 -1.16 0.39 8.90
C ARG A 65 -2.36 1.26 8.50
N ARG A 66 -2.13 2.41 7.86
CA ARG A 66 -3.22 3.24 7.31
C ARG A 66 -3.95 2.52 6.18
N LEU A 67 -3.21 1.90 5.25
CA LEU A 67 -3.80 1.14 4.16
C LEU A 67 -4.67 -0.02 4.70
N ALA A 68 -4.14 -0.81 5.65
CA ALA A 68 -4.87 -1.89 6.28
C ALA A 68 -6.18 -1.41 6.94
N LYS A 69 -6.14 -0.28 7.66
CA LYS A 69 -7.34 0.33 8.25
C LYS A 69 -8.37 0.71 7.18
N LEU A 70 -7.92 1.31 6.06
CA LEU A 70 -8.80 1.71 4.97
C LEU A 70 -9.47 0.51 4.28
N LEU A 71 -8.74 -0.59 4.12
CA LEU A 71 -9.27 -1.85 3.59
C LEU A 71 -10.29 -2.48 4.56
N GLN A 72 -10.00 -2.48 5.86
CA GLN A 72 -10.95 -2.98 6.87
C GLN A 72 -12.26 -2.19 6.90
N THR A 73 -12.20 -0.86 6.71
CA THR A 73 -13.41 -0.03 6.63
C THR A 73 -14.16 -0.18 5.30
N GLY A 74 -13.48 -0.53 4.21
CA GLY A 74 -14.11 -0.74 2.90
C GLY A 74 -14.82 -2.08 2.74
N ASN A 75 -14.37 -3.11 3.47
CA ASN A 75 -14.90 -4.48 3.40
C ASN A 75 -16.10 -4.75 4.32
N GLY A 76 -16.63 -3.73 5.02
CA GLY A 76 -17.67 -3.87 6.05
C GLY A 76 -18.93 -3.04 5.80
N SER A 77 -19.20 -2.64 4.55
CA SER A 77 -20.43 -1.91 4.17
C SER A 77 -21.05 -2.51 2.92
#